data_AF-A0A7C0WGW6-F1
#
_entry.id   AF-A0A7C0WGW6-F1
#
_cell.length_a   1.000
_cell.length_b   1.000
_cell.length_c   1.000
_cell.angle_alpha   90.00
_cell.angle_beta   90.00
_cell.angle_gamma   90.00
#
_symmetry.space_group_name_H-M   'P 1'
#
loop_
_entity.id
_entity.type
_entity.pdbx_description
1 polymer ?
#
loop_
_entity_poly.entity_id
_entity_poly.type
_entity_poly.pdbx_seq_one_letter_code
_entity_poly.pdbx_strand_id
1 'polypeptide(L)' 'MTRHSVLSGNRRRAKALRTSQTEAEQALWKELRAHRFSGLGFRRQVPIGPYIAD' A
#
# COMPACT_ATOMS: atom_id res chain seq x y z
N MET A 1 5.52 -12.49 9.76
CA MET A 1 4.66 -11.92 8.69
C MET A 1 3.41 -12.77 8.57
N THR A 2 2.31 -12.35 9.20
CA THR A 2 1.04 -13.07 9.18
C THR A 2 0.49 -13.09 7.75
N ARG A 3 0.30 -14.27 7.17
CA ARG A 3 -0.22 -14.42 5.81
C ARG A 3 -1.75 -14.29 5.88
N HIS A 4 -2.25 -13.06 5.76
CA HIS A 4 -3.69 -12.85 5.64
C HIS A 4 -4.18 -13.49 4.33
N SER A 5 -5.26 -14.27 4.40
CA SER A 5 -5.93 -14.75 3.19
C SER A 5 -6.48 -13.54 2.44
N VAL A 6 -5.92 -13.27 1.25
CA VAL A 6 -6.30 -12.12 0.42
C VAL A 6 -7.28 -12.61 -0.63
N LEU A 7 -8.44 -11.97 -0.73
CA LEU A 7 -9.40 -12.22 -1.80
C LEU A 7 -8.73 -11.98 -3.17
N SER A 8 -8.94 -12.89 -4.12
CA SER A 8 -8.28 -12.87 -5.44
C SER A 8 -8.40 -11.52 -6.15
N GLY A 9 -9.55 -10.85 -6.05
CA GLY A 9 -9.80 -9.52 -6.61
C GLY A 9 -9.00 -8.38 -5.95
N ASN A 10 -8.69 -8.50 -4.66
CA ASN A 10 -8.02 -7.44 -3.91
C ASN A 10 -6.55 -7.26 -4.33
N ARG A 11 -5.87 -8.31 -4.80
CA ARG A 11 -4.52 -8.17 -5.35
C ARG A 11 -4.50 -7.33 -6.63
N ARG A 12 -5.47 -7.56 -7.52
CA ARG A 12 -5.62 -6.79 -8.76
C ARG A 12 -5.98 -5.33 -8.46
N ARG A 13 -6.95 -5.12 -7.57
CA ARG A 13 -7.36 -3.77 -7.13
C ARG A 13 -6.20 -3.02 -6.46
N ALA A 14 -5.45 -3.66 -5.56
CA ALA A 14 -4.28 -3.05 -4.94
C ALA A 14 -3.18 -2.68 -5.95
N LYS A 15 -2.98 -3.47 -7.00
CA LYS A 15 -2.06 -3.11 -8.09
C LYS A 15 -2.54 -1.86 -8.84
N ALA A 16 -3.83 -1.76 -9.13
CA ALA A 16 -4.41 -0.58 -9.79
C ALA A 16 -4.31 0.69 -8.92
N LEU A 17 -4.57 0.57 -7.61
CA LEU A 17 -4.48 1.68 -6.67
C LEU A 17 -3.06 2.27 -6.57
N ARG A 18 -2.01 1.48 -6.78
CA ARG A 18 -0.63 1.99 -6.84
C ARG A 18 -0.37 2.93 -8.04
N THR A 19 -1.16 2.81 -9.10
CA THR A 19 -1.04 3.66 -10.30
C THR A 19 -2.03 4.82 -10.30
N SER A 20 -3.12 4.73 -9.54
CA SER A 20 -4.19 5.73 -9.47
C SER A 20 -4.25 6.43 -8.11
N GLN A 21 -3.09 6.81 -7.57
CA GLN A 21 -3.01 7.47 -6.25
C GLN A 21 -3.51 8.92 -6.34
N THR A 22 -4.20 9.36 -5.30
CA THR A 22 -4.55 10.78 -5.11
C THR A 22 -3.27 11.61 -4.91
N GLU A 23 -3.35 12.92 -5.11
CA GLU A 23 -2.19 13.81 -4.90
C GLU A 23 -1.69 13.77 -3.45
N ALA A 24 -2.62 13.66 -2.48
CA ALA A 24 -2.29 13.51 -1.06
C ALA A 24 -1.51 12.21 -0.78
N GLU A 25 -1.96 11.08 -1.33
CA GLU A 25 -1.25 9.79 -1.22
C GLU A 25 0.14 9.86 -1.87
N GLN A 26 0.26 10.52 -3.04
CA GLN A 26 1.56 10.69 -3.69
C GLN A 26 2.53 11.51 -2.83
N ALA A 27 2.06 12.60 -2.23
CA ALA A 27 2.84 13.42 -1.31
C ALA A 27 3.26 12.62 -0.06
N LEU A 28 2.35 11.84 0.52
CA LEU A 28 2.65 10.95 1.65
C LEU A 28 3.74 9.92 1.28
N TRP A 29 3.56 9.22 0.15
CA TRP A 29 4.50 8.19 -0.29
C TRP A 29 5.87 8.72 -0.68
N LYS A 30 5.98 10.01 -1.05
CA LYS A 30 7.27 10.68 -1.26
C LYS A 30 8.11 10.73 0.03
N GLU A 31 7.45 10.94 1.17
CA GLU A 31 8.12 11.02 2.48
C GLU A 31 8.31 9.66 3.15
N LEU A 32 7.43 8.69 2.90
CA LEU A 32 7.51 7.36 3.53
C LEU A 32 8.41 6.36 2.78
N ARG A 33 8.60 6.52 1.47
CA ARG A 33 9.38 5.56 0.66
C ARG A 33 10.85 5.53 1.04
N ALA A 34 11.52 4.43 0.67
CA ALA A 34 12.98 4.29 0.77
C ALA A 34 13.55 4.57 2.17
N HIS A 35 12.81 4.18 3.23
CA HIS A 35 13.23 4.36 4.62
C HIS A 35 13.45 5.82 5.04
N ARG A 36 12.88 6.78 4.30
CA ARG A 36 13.03 8.22 4.56
C ARG A 36 12.37 8.65 5.87
N PHE A 37 11.31 7.95 6.28
CA PHE A 37 10.66 8.21 7.56
C PHE A 37 11.27 7.34 8.66
N SER A 38 12.14 7.94 9.49
CA SER A 38 12.74 7.30 10.67
C SER A 38 13.45 5.97 10.41
N GLY A 39 13.93 5.71 9.18
CA GLY A 39 14.53 4.43 8.79
C GLY A 39 13.52 3.29 8.58
N LEU A 40 12.21 3.55 8.71
CA LEU A 40 11.17 2.52 8.66
C LEU A 40 10.74 2.20 7.22
N GLY A 41 10.55 0.91 6.94
CA GLY A 41 10.11 0.42 5.63
C GLY A 41 8.58 0.33 5.55
N PHE A 42 7.95 1.27 4.86
CA PHE A 42 6.51 1.24 4.61
C PHE A 42 6.16 0.48 3.33
N ARG A 43 5.02 -0.21 3.32
CA ARG A 43 4.46 -0.90 2.15
C ARG A 43 3.15 -0.25 1.77
N ARG A 44 3.02 0.08 0.49
CA ARG A 44 1.81 0.73 -0.06
C ARG A 44 0.82 -0.24 -0.66
N GLN A 45 -0.46 0.04 -0.43
CA GLN A 45 -1.61 -0.64 -1.00
C GLN A 45 -1.57 -2.14 -0.67
N VAL A 46 -1.57 -2.45 0.64
CA VAL A 46 -1.44 -3.80 1.18
C VAL A 46 -2.83 -4.42 1.35
N PRO A 47 -3.14 -5.52 0.66
CA PRO A 47 -4.39 -6.23 0.90
C PRO A 47 -4.39 -6.90 2.28
N ILE A 48 -5.43 -6.64 3.07
CA ILE A 48 -5.66 -7.21 4.40
C ILE A 48 -7.09 -7.74 4.44
N GLY A 49 -7.25 -9.05 4.26
CA GLY A 49 -8.56 -9.68 4.16
C GLY A 49 -9.42 -9.05 3.04
N PRO A 50 -10.61 -8.53 3.36
CA PRO A 50 -11.49 -7.88 2.38
C PRO A 50 -11.07 -6.44 2.06
N TYR A 51 -10.14 -5.84 2.82
CA TYR A 51 -9.73 -4.45 2.67
C TYR A 51 -8.36 -4.31 1.99
N ILE A 52 -8.04 -3.08 1.58
CA ILE A 52 -6.71 -2.67 1.13
C ILE A 52 -6.34 -1.45 1.96
N ALA A 53 -5.28 -1.57 2.76
CA ALA A 53 -4.70 -0.43 3.45
C ALA A 53 -3.81 0.34 2.48
N ASP A 54 -3.92 1.67 2.45
CA ASP A 54 -2.96 2.51 1.73
C ASP A 54 -1.55 2.29 2.27
#